data_AF-A0AB72U9L7-F1
#
_entry.id   AF-A0AB72U9L7-F1
#
_cell.length_a   1.000
_cell.length_b   1.000
_cell.length_c   1.000
_cell.angle_alpha   90.00
_cell.angle_beta   90.00
_cell.angle_gamma   90.00
#
_symmetry.space_group_name_H-M   'P 1'
#
loop_
_entity.id
_entity.type
_entity.pdbx_description
1 polymer ?
#
loop_
_entity_poly.entity_id
_entity_poly.type
_entity_poly.pdbx_seq_one_letter_code
_entity_poly.pdbx_strand_id
1 'polypeptide(L)'
;MLMALLLAAAGQSILVGIVQYYGFASLRWLQPITASIIPALAWMAFLEASLRARLQIRDWVHFSVPAIVALCVFVLPAIIDVVLCSLFVGYGAAILVMLHRQGGDFAHMPLTAGHIPALVWRFIAFALIASAISDMLIIVAKIDGNDQIVGLILSITSSLALLTIGFLSLSPDIAIDVDADVQSGEQNQPSDHVRTTPSTPEHRTIMAQLEDLQIREQLYLDPDLTLARISRRMGVPLKQISNAINATTGENVSRFINKYRIEHACRELVKGETVTTTMLTSGFNTKSNFNREFLRITGKTPSQWQQEAQQP
;
A
#
# COMPACT_ATOMS: atom_id res chain seq x y z
N MET A 1 2.01 -5.65 -12.85
CA MET A 1 3.40 -5.83 -12.38
C MET A 1 3.55 -6.58 -11.05
N LEU A 2 2.60 -6.49 -10.10
CA LEU A 2 2.70 -7.18 -8.79
C LEU A 2 2.91 -8.70 -8.89
N MET A 3 2.18 -9.38 -9.78
CA MET A 3 2.37 -10.82 -10.01
C MET A 3 3.79 -11.15 -10.49
N ALA A 4 4.36 -10.32 -11.37
CA ALA A 4 5.72 -10.50 -11.85
C ALA A 4 6.75 -10.34 -10.72
N LEU A 5 6.54 -9.38 -9.80
CA LEU A 5 7.39 -9.21 -8.62
C LEU A 5 7.36 -10.46 -7.73
N LEU A 6 6.18 -11.01 -7.47
CA LEU A 6 6.02 -12.22 -6.65
C LEU A 6 6.68 -13.45 -7.30
N LEU A 7 6.50 -13.63 -8.61
CA LEU A 7 7.15 -14.70 -9.37
C LEU A 7 8.67 -14.54 -9.39
N ALA A 8 9.19 -13.32 -9.54
CA ALA A 8 10.63 -13.06 -9.50
C ALA A 8 11.21 -13.34 -8.11
N ALA A 9 10.52 -12.94 -7.04
CA ALA A 9 10.95 -13.23 -5.67
C ALA A 9 10.94 -14.75 -5.38
N ALA A 10 9.87 -15.45 -5.78
CA ALA A 10 9.81 -16.90 -5.63
C ALA A 10 10.92 -17.61 -6.43
N GLY A 11 11.14 -17.20 -7.68
CA GLY A 11 12.22 -17.72 -8.52
C GLY A 11 13.60 -17.48 -7.92
N GLN A 12 13.83 -16.29 -7.34
CA GLN A 12 15.09 -15.98 -6.65
C GLN A 12 15.31 -16.87 -5.43
N SER A 13 14.29 -17.09 -4.60
CA SER A 13 14.39 -17.99 -3.44
C SER A 13 14.71 -19.42 -3.85
N ILE A 14 14.08 -19.93 -4.91
CA ILE A 14 14.36 -21.26 -5.47
C ILE A 14 15.81 -21.33 -5.98
N LEU A 15 16.27 -20.32 -6.73
CA LEU A 15 17.62 -20.27 -7.27
C LEU A 15 18.67 -20.27 -6.16
N VAL A 16 18.47 -19.44 -5.13
CA VAL A 16 19.34 -19.40 -3.95
C VAL A 16 19.35 -20.77 -3.25
N GLY A 17 18.18 -21.40 -3.07
CA GLY A 17 18.08 -22.73 -2.47
C GLY A 17 18.84 -23.82 -3.24
N ILE A 18 18.70 -23.84 -4.57
CA ILE A 18 19.40 -24.79 -5.45
C ILE A 18 20.92 -24.62 -5.34
N VAL A 19 21.42 -23.38 -5.37
CA VAL A 19 22.87 -23.14 -5.32
C VAL A 19 23.45 -23.45 -3.94
N GLN A 20 22.73 -23.09 -2.87
CA GLN A 20 23.24 -23.20 -1.50
C GLN A 20 23.16 -24.62 -0.94
N TYR A 21 22.06 -25.35 -1.21
CA TYR A 21 21.81 -26.65 -0.59
C TYR A 21 22.02 -27.84 -1.54
N TYR A 22 21.85 -27.65 -2.84
CA TYR A 22 22.02 -28.72 -3.84
C TYR A 22 23.37 -28.66 -4.57
N GLY A 23 24.25 -27.72 -4.22
CA GLY A 23 25.64 -27.68 -4.68
C GLY A 23 25.84 -27.26 -6.14
N PHE A 24 24.82 -26.72 -6.82
CA PHE A 24 24.91 -26.26 -8.21
C PHE A 24 25.67 -24.93 -8.33
N ALA A 25 27.00 -24.96 -8.17
CA ALA A 25 27.85 -23.78 -8.22
C ALA A 25 27.82 -23.04 -9.56
N SER A 26 27.52 -23.73 -10.67
CA SER A 26 27.43 -23.14 -12.02
C SER A 26 26.34 -22.08 -12.18
N LEU A 27 25.39 -21.97 -11.23
CA LEU A 27 24.32 -20.98 -11.24
C LEU A 27 24.63 -19.74 -10.38
N ARG A 28 25.80 -19.66 -9.72
CA ARG A 28 26.16 -18.52 -8.83
C ARG A 28 26.17 -17.18 -9.55
N TRP A 29 26.65 -17.13 -10.79
CA TRP A 29 26.72 -15.91 -11.59
C TRP A 29 25.31 -15.35 -11.92
N LEU A 30 24.28 -16.18 -11.87
CA LEU A 30 22.90 -15.79 -12.16
C LEU A 30 22.26 -15.07 -10.96
N GLN A 31 22.63 -15.42 -9.73
CA GLN A 31 22.03 -14.88 -8.50
C GLN A 31 21.97 -13.35 -8.41
N PRO A 32 23.06 -12.59 -8.67
CA PRO A 32 23.02 -11.12 -8.59
C PRO A 32 22.15 -10.51 -9.70
N ILE A 33 22.13 -11.13 -10.89
CA ILE A 33 21.32 -10.67 -12.01
C ILE A 33 19.84 -10.79 -11.67
N THR A 34 19.41 -11.98 -11.21
CA THR A 34 18.02 -12.23 -10.84
C THR A 34 17.61 -11.48 -9.57
N ALA A 35 18.52 -11.26 -8.61
CA ALA A 35 18.28 -10.40 -7.44
C ALA A 35 17.92 -8.96 -7.85
N SER A 36 18.63 -8.40 -8.83
CA SER A 36 18.44 -7.01 -9.27
C SER A 36 17.06 -6.74 -9.92
N ILE A 37 16.38 -7.79 -10.37
CA ILE A 37 15.02 -7.71 -10.95
C ILE A 37 14.01 -7.31 -9.86
N ILE A 38 14.18 -7.78 -8.63
CA ILE A 38 13.23 -7.58 -7.52
C ILE A 38 12.99 -6.10 -7.21
N PRO A 39 14.01 -5.27 -6.89
CA PRO A 39 13.76 -3.87 -6.55
C PRO A 39 13.26 -3.06 -7.75
N ALA A 40 13.67 -3.40 -8.99
CA ALA A 40 13.16 -2.77 -10.20
C ALA A 40 11.67 -3.07 -10.44
N LEU A 41 11.25 -4.33 -10.30
CA LEU A 41 9.84 -4.72 -10.37
C LEU A 41 9.01 -4.13 -9.24
N ALA A 42 9.56 -4.04 -8.02
CA ALA A 42 8.87 -3.43 -6.87
C ALA A 42 8.54 -1.97 -7.14
N TRP A 43 9.47 -1.20 -7.70
CA TRP A 43 9.23 0.17 -8.11
C TRP A 43 8.18 0.30 -9.22
N MET A 44 8.26 -0.53 -10.26
CA MET A 44 7.26 -0.47 -11.35
C MET A 44 5.87 -0.90 -10.88
N ALA A 45 5.77 -1.91 -10.02
CA ALA A 45 4.52 -2.31 -9.40
C ALA A 45 3.95 -1.21 -8.51
N PHE A 46 4.81 -0.47 -7.78
CA PHE A 46 4.38 0.70 -7.03
C PHE A 46 3.84 1.81 -7.95
N LEU A 47 4.54 2.13 -9.05
CA LEU A 47 4.09 3.15 -10.00
C LEU A 47 2.71 2.81 -10.59
N GLU A 48 2.52 1.55 -11.02
CA GLU A 48 1.28 1.07 -11.63
C GLU A 48 0.11 1.05 -10.62
N ALA A 49 0.35 0.55 -9.41
CA ALA A 49 -0.68 0.38 -8.40
C ALA A 49 -1.08 1.70 -7.72
N SER A 50 -0.12 2.62 -7.55
CA SER A 50 -0.29 3.78 -6.68
C SER A 50 -0.39 5.09 -7.45
N LEU A 51 0.29 5.23 -8.59
CA LEU A 51 0.51 6.53 -9.24
C LEU A 51 -0.13 6.68 -10.61
N ARG A 52 -0.12 5.64 -11.45
CA ARG A 52 -0.48 5.74 -12.86
C ARG A 52 -1.09 4.44 -13.34
N ALA A 53 -2.28 4.51 -13.95
CA ALA A 53 -2.94 3.33 -14.54
C ALA A 53 -2.18 2.68 -15.71
N ARG A 54 -1.20 3.38 -16.30
CA ARG A 54 -0.30 2.84 -17.34
C ARG A 54 1.11 3.40 -17.18
N LEU A 55 2.12 2.56 -17.40
CA LEU A 55 3.54 2.92 -17.38
C LEU A 55 3.90 3.80 -18.59
N GLN A 56 4.80 4.75 -18.40
CA GLN A 56 5.35 5.59 -19.47
C GLN A 56 6.60 4.94 -20.07
N ILE A 57 6.96 5.32 -21.31
CA ILE A 57 8.18 4.86 -21.99
C ILE A 57 9.45 5.08 -21.16
N ARG A 58 9.49 6.14 -20.35
CA ARG A 58 10.62 6.43 -19.45
C ARG A 58 10.78 5.42 -18.33
N ASP A 59 9.70 4.79 -17.88
CA ASP A 59 9.73 3.81 -16.78
C ASP A 59 10.37 2.49 -17.25
N TRP A 60 10.41 2.23 -18.57
CA TRP A 60 11.06 1.04 -19.12
C TRP A 60 12.58 1.03 -18.95
N VAL A 61 13.19 2.18 -18.61
CA VAL A 61 14.62 2.24 -18.25
C VAL A 61 14.96 1.32 -17.07
N HIS A 62 14.00 1.05 -16.18
CA HIS A 62 14.24 0.17 -15.04
C HIS A 62 14.44 -1.30 -15.44
N PHE A 63 14.02 -1.71 -16.65
CA PHE A 63 14.36 -3.01 -17.22
C PHE A 63 15.80 -3.11 -17.72
N SER A 64 16.53 -2.00 -17.84
CA SER A 64 17.96 -2.05 -18.16
C SER A 64 18.83 -2.40 -16.94
N VAL A 65 18.28 -2.34 -15.72
CA VAL A 65 19.03 -2.60 -14.48
C VAL A 65 19.62 -4.02 -14.44
N PRO A 66 18.87 -5.10 -14.72
CA PRO A 66 19.44 -6.45 -14.77
C PRO A 66 20.52 -6.61 -15.83
N ALA A 67 20.40 -5.93 -16.97
CA ALA A 67 21.43 -5.95 -18.02
C ALA A 67 22.73 -5.25 -17.57
N ILE A 68 22.61 -4.13 -16.85
CA ILE A 68 23.77 -3.44 -16.25
C ILE A 68 24.43 -4.32 -15.18
N VAL A 69 23.63 -4.95 -14.32
CA VAL A 69 24.16 -5.87 -13.29
C VAL A 69 24.84 -7.08 -13.94
N ALA A 70 24.25 -7.65 -14.99
CA ALA A 70 24.87 -8.73 -15.75
C ALA A 70 26.23 -8.31 -16.33
N LEU A 71 26.34 -7.11 -16.90
CA LEU A 71 27.63 -6.58 -17.35
C LEU A 71 28.62 -6.44 -16.18
N CYS A 72 28.17 -5.92 -15.03
CA CYS A 72 29.01 -5.80 -13.83
C CYS A 72 29.50 -7.16 -13.31
N VAL A 73 28.70 -8.24 -13.37
CA VAL A 73 29.12 -9.59 -12.98
C VAL A 73 30.39 -10.01 -13.72
N PHE A 74 30.46 -9.73 -15.02
CA PHE A 74 31.57 -10.19 -15.85
C PHE A 74 32.74 -9.19 -15.90
N VAL A 75 32.49 -7.89 -15.76
CA VAL A 75 33.52 -6.84 -15.93
C VAL A 75 34.07 -6.35 -14.60
N LEU A 76 33.22 -6.18 -13.58
CA LEU A 76 33.57 -5.57 -12.29
C LEU A 76 32.99 -6.38 -11.12
N PRO A 77 33.37 -7.66 -10.95
CA PRO A 77 32.80 -8.52 -9.92
C PRO A 77 33.06 -8.02 -8.49
N ALA A 78 34.14 -7.28 -8.27
CA ALA A 78 34.55 -6.79 -6.95
C ALA A 78 33.58 -5.79 -6.31
N ILE A 79 32.74 -5.11 -7.11
CA ILE A 79 31.81 -4.09 -6.61
C ILE A 79 30.35 -4.57 -6.59
N ILE A 80 30.09 -5.83 -6.96
CA ILE A 80 28.73 -6.27 -7.25
C ILE A 80 27.81 -6.19 -6.03
N ASP A 81 28.34 -6.53 -4.86
CA ASP A 81 27.59 -6.49 -3.62
C ASP A 81 27.21 -5.05 -3.26
N VAL A 82 28.14 -4.09 -3.46
CA VAL A 82 27.88 -2.66 -3.23
C VAL A 82 26.84 -2.13 -4.21
N VAL A 83 26.91 -2.54 -5.48
CA VAL A 83 25.92 -2.17 -6.50
C VAL A 83 24.54 -2.71 -6.13
N LEU A 84 24.44 -3.98 -5.74
CA LEU A 84 23.19 -4.62 -5.38
C LEU A 84 22.55 -3.98 -4.15
N CYS A 85 23.33 -3.77 -3.08
CA CYS A 85 22.88 -3.06 -1.87
C CYS A 85 22.38 -1.65 -2.21
N SER A 86 23.10 -0.92 -3.06
CA SER A 86 22.73 0.44 -3.48
C SER A 86 21.41 0.46 -4.26
N LEU A 87 21.15 -0.55 -5.10
CA LEU A 87 19.88 -0.68 -5.82
C LEU A 87 18.72 -0.92 -4.86
N PHE A 88 18.85 -1.87 -3.93
CA PHE A 88 17.80 -2.19 -2.96
C PHE A 88 17.46 -0.99 -2.07
N VAL A 89 18.48 -0.32 -1.52
CA VAL A 89 18.29 0.91 -0.73
C VAL A 89 17.69 2.03 -1.58
N GLY A 90 18.21 2.23 -2.80
CA GLY A 90 17.77 3.30 -3.69
C GLY A 90 16.29 3.19 -4.05
N TYR A 91 15.82 2.01 -4.45
CA TYR A 91 14.41 1.77 -4.76
C TYR A 91 13.52 1.79 -3.52
N GLY A 92 13.95 1.19 -2.40
CA GLY A 92 13.22 1.25 -1.14
C GLY A 92 13.03 2.69 -0.65
N ALA A 93 14.09 3.49 -0.65
CA ALA A 93 14.04 4.90 -0.29
C ALA A 93 13.17 5.71 -1.27
N ALA A 94 13.25 5.45 -2.57
CA ALA A 94 12.40 6.10 -3.56
C ALA A 94 10.91 5.85 -3.29
N ILE A 95 10.52 4.61 -2.96
CA ILE A 95 9.13 4.27 -2.59
C ILE A 95 8.71 5.06 -1.34
N LEU A 96 9.54 5.07 -0.28
CA LEU A 96 9.23 5.81 0.96
C LEU A 96 9.11 7.32 0.75
N VAL A 97 10.02 7.93 -0.01
CA VAL A 97 9.96 9.37 -0.32
C VAL A 97 8.69 9.69 -1.11
N MET A 98 8.31 8.84 -2.06
CA MET A 98 7.11 9.07 -2.86
C MET A 98 5.83 8.89 -2.04
N LEU A 99 5.79 7.88 -1.16
CA LEU A 99 4.71 7.69 -0.19
C LEU A 99 4.56 8.90 0.74
N HIS A 100 5.68 9.43 1.25
CA HIS A 100 5.66 10.60 2.12
C HIS A 100 5.21 11.88 1.38
N ARG A 101 5.64 12.08 0.13
CA ARG A 101 5.27 13.25 -0.67
C ARG A 101 3.80 13.28 -1.10
N GLN A 102 3.16 12.12 -1.23
CA GLN A 102 1.77 12.03 -1.70
C GLN A 102 0.72 11.94 -0.58
N GLY A 103 1.14 11.91 0.68
CA GLY A 103 0.23 12.09 1.82
C GLY A 103 -0.88 11.05 1.96
N GLY A 104 -0.77 9.89 1.29
CA GLY A 104 -1.78 8.82 1.32
C GLY A 104 -2.92 8.95 0.30
N ASP A 105 -2.92 9.98 -0.55
CA ASP A 105 -3.91 10.13 -1.64
C ASP A 105 -3.43 9.45 -2.93
N PHE A 106 -3.63 8.13 -3.02
CA PHE A 106 -3.34 7.38 -4.22
C PHE A 106 -4.44 7.60 -5.25
N ALA A 107 -4.15 8.45 -6.25
CA ALA A 107 -5.08 8.91 -7.27
C ALA A 107 -5.88 7.78 -7.94
N HIS A 108 -5.27 6.61 -8.15
CA HIS A 108 -5.85 5.49 -8.88
C HIS A 108 -6.37 4.35 -8.01
N MET A 109 -6.30 4.50 -6.69
CA MET A 109 -6.74 3.47 -5.77
C MET A 109 -8.22 3.64 -5.42
N PRO A 110 -8.99 2.54 -5.29
CA PRO A 110 -10.35 2.61 -4.79
C PRO A 110 -10.38 3.33 -3.44
N LEU A 111 -11.24 4.33 -3.30
CA LEU A 111 -11.41 5.08 -2.06
C LEU A 111 -11.95 4.19 -0.93
N THR A 112 -12.48 3.01 -1.25
CA THR A 112 -12.83 1.92 -0.34
C THR A 112 -11.62 1.24 0.31
N ALA A 113 -10.42 1.30 -0.27
CA ALA A 113 -9.24 0.59 0.24
C ALA A 113 -8.59 1.31 1.45
N GLY A 114 -8.92 2.59 1.68
CA GLY A 114 -8.35 3.37 2.78
C GLY A 114 -6.83 3.46 2.72
N HIS A 115 -6.17 3.33 3.88
CA HIS A 115 -4.70 3.46 4.01
C HIS A 115 -3.94 2.14 3.84
N ILE A 116 -4.64 1.01 3.70
CA ILE A 116 -4.06 -0.34 3.71
C ILE A 116 -2.98 -0.50 2.64
N PRO A 117 -3.19 -0.06 1.39
CA PRO A 117 -2.18 -0.29 0.37
C PRO A 117 -0.93 0.59 0.54
N ALA A 118 -1.07 1.77 1.19
CA ALA A 118 0.07 2.59 1.60
C ALA A 118 0.97 1.81 2.56
N LEU A 119 0.36 1.12 3.51
CA LEU A 119 1.05 0.34 4.54
C LEU A 119 1.79 -0.85 3.91
N VAL A 120 1.16 -1.55 2.96
CA VAL A 120 1.80 -2.62 2.19
C VAL A 120 3.04 -2.10 1.44
N TRP A 121 2.95 -0.94 0.77
CA TRP A 121 4.10 -0.37 0.06
C TRP A 121 5.19 0.14 0.99
N ARG A 122 4.85 0.70 2.16
CA ARG A 122 5.84 1.01 3.21
C ARG A 122 6.57 -0.24 3.66
N PHE A 123 5.83 -1.32 3.89
CA PHE A 123 6.39 -2.60 4.30
C PHE A 123 7.37 -3.16 3.26
N ILE A 124 6.96 -3.22 1.99
CA ILE A 124 7.83 -3.66 0.89
C ILE A 124 9.10 -2.81 0.83
N ALA A 125 8.98 -1.49 0.98
CA ALA A 125 10.13 -0.60 0.95
C ALA A 125 11.09 -0.82 2.13
N PHE A 126 10.57 -1.01 3.35
CA PHE A 126 11.40 -1.36 4.51
C PHE A 126 12.04 -2.73 4.36
N ALA A 127 11.35 -3.72 3.80
CA ALA A 127 11.90 -5.05 3.54
C ALA A 127 13.08 -4.99 2.55
N LEU A 128 12.99 -4.19 1.49
CA LEU A 128 14.10 -3.98 0.55
C LEU A 128 15.33 -3.37 1.25
N ILE A 129 15.13 -2.36 2.09
CA ILE A 129 16.22 -1.70 2.82
C ILE A 129 16.84 -2.66 3.85
N ALA A 130 16.01 -3.39 4.61
CA ALA A 130 16.46 -4.36 5.59
C ALA A 130 17.27 -5.50 4.94
N SER A 131 16.87 -5.96 3.75
CA SER A 131 17.63 -6.93 2.96
C SER A 131 19.04 -6.41 2.63
N ALA A 132 19.15 -5.18 2.13
CA ALA A 132 20.45 -4.59 1.80
C ALA A 132 21.36 -4.40 3.04
N ILE A 133 20.76 -4.04 4.18
CA ILE A 133 21.51 -3.94 5.45
C ILE A 133 22.03 -5.32 5.87
N SER A 134 21.20 -6.36 5.77
CA SER A 134 21.60 -7.74 6.10
C SER A 134 22.76 -8.20 5.21
N ASP A 135 22.67 -7.96 3.90
CA ASP A 135 23.74 -8.29 2.94
C ASP A 135 25.06 -7.57 3.29
N MET A 136 24.99 -6.29 3.64
CA MET A 136 26.17 -5.51 4.06
C MET A 136 26.79 -6.06 5.35
N LEU A 137 25.98 -6.44 6.33
CA LEU A 137 26.46 -7.04 7.58
C LEU A 137 27.14 -8.40 7.34
N ILE A 138 26.63 -9.20 6.39
CA ILE A 138 27.25 -10.47 5.99
C ILE A 138 28.64 -10.24 5.38
N ILE A 139 28.79 -9.21 4.53
CA ILE A 139 30.09 -8.87 3.93
C ILE A 139 31.11 -8.50 5.02
N VAL A 140 30.72 -7.64 5.96
CA VAL A 140 31.60 -7.24 7.08
C VAL A 140 31.98 -8.44 7.93
N ALA A 141 31.02 -9.28 8.31
CA ALA A 141 31.29 -10.48 9.11
C ALA A 141 32.23 -11.48 8.42
N LYS A 142 32.14 -11.60 7.09
CA LYS A 142 33.08 -12.43 6.30
C LYS A 142 34.48 -11.83 6.24
N ILE A 143 34.61 -10.50 6.15
CA ILE A 143 35.91 -9.81 6.17
C ILE A 143 36.61 -10.04 7.53
N ASP A 144 35.85 -10.01 8.62
CA ASP A 144 36.35 -10.25 9.98
C ASP A 144 36.60 -11.75 10.29
N GLY A 145 36.31 -12.65 9.33
CA GLY A 145 36.50 -14.09 9.47
C GLY A 145 35.57 -14.78 10.47
N ASN A 146 34.45 -14.14 10.84
CA ASN A 146 33.54 -14.65 11.86
C ASN A 146 32.31 -15.34 11.25
N ASP A 147 32.50 -16.58 10.79
CA ASP A 147 31.45 -17.38 10.15
C ASP A 147 30.24 -17.66 11.06
N GLN A 148 30.42 -17.64 12.39
CA GLN A 148 29.31 -17.78 13.34
C GLN A 148 28.35 -16.58 13.27
N ILE A 149 28.89 -15.36 13.11
CA ILE A 149 28.07 -14.15 12.97
C ILE A 149 27.27 -14.19 11.66
N VAL A 150 27.83 -14.73 10.58
CA VAL A 150 27.11 -14.87 9.30
C VAL A 150 25.85 -15.72 9.47
N GLY A 151 25.96 -16.87 10.14
CA GLY A 151 24.82 -17.75 10.43
C GLY A 151 23.77 -17.09 11.32
N LEU A 152 24.20 -16.29 12.30
CA LEU A 152 23.31 -15.53 13.18
C LEU A 152 22.52 -14.45 12.43
N ILE A 153 23.18 -13.69 11.54
CA ILE A 153 22.53 -12.67 10.73
C ILE A 153 21.44 -13.29 9.83
N LEU A 154 21.76 -14.41 9.18
CA LEU A 154 20.82 -15.15 8.33
C LEU A 154 19.59 -15.63 9.11
N SER A 155 19.78 -16.18 10.32
CA SER A 155 18.66 -16.68 11.13
C SER A 155 17.79 -15.55 11.65
N ILE A 156 18.37 -14.44 12.12
CA ILE A 156 17.64 -13.27 12.60
C ILE A 156 16.84 -12.65 11.45
N THR A 157 17.47 -12.45 10.29
CA THR A 157 16.80 -11.84 9.12
C THR A 157 15.65 -12.70 8.65
N SER A 158 15.83 -14.02 8.54
CA SER A 158 14.77 -14.96 8.13
C SER A 158 13.64 -15.03 9.14
N SER A 159 13.97 -15.04 10.44
CA SER A 159 12.97 -15.06 11.52
C SER A 159 12.15 -13.78 11.56
N LEU A 160 12.79 -12.62 11.38
CA LEU A 160 12.10 -11.33 11.31
C LEU A 160 11.24 -11.22 10.05
N ALA A 161 11.71 -11.72 8.91
CA ALA A 161 10.92 -11.79 7.68
C ALA A 161 9.68 -12.68 7.87
N LEU A 162 9.82 -13.86 8.49
CA LEU A 162 8.69 -14.74 8.78
C LEU A 162 7.74 -14.12 9.82
N LEU A 163 8.26 -13.49 10.86
CA LEU A 163 7.45 -12.82 11.89
C LEU A 163 6.69 -11.63 11.31
N THR A 164 7.29 -10.90 10.37
CA THR A 164 6.62 -9.79 9.70
C THR A 164 5.58 -10.26 8.69
N ILE A 165 5.85 -11.31 7.92
CA ILE A 165 4.84 -11.96 7.07
C ILE A 165 3.69 -12.50 7.93
N GLY A 166 4.01 -13.16 9.05
CA GLY A 166 3.04 -13.64 10.02
C GLY A 166 2.21 -12.50 10.59
N PHE A 167 2.85 -11.43 11.07
CA PHE A 167 2.19 -10.23 11.58
C PHE A 167 1.32 -9.55 10.53
N LEU A 168 1.76 -9.48 9.27
CA LEU A 168 0.98 -8.90 8.18
C LEU A 168 -0.20 -9.80 7.80
N SER A 169 -0.02 -11.11 7.86
CA SER A 169 -1.08 -12.12 7.70
C SER A 169 -2.08 -12.12 8.86
N LEU A 170 -1.63 -11.72 10.06
CA LEU A 170 -2.44 -11.55 11.27
C LEU A 170 -3.00 -10.12 11.42
N SER A 171 -2.54 -9.18 10.58
CA SER A 171 -2.91 -7.77 10.69
C SER A 171 -4.39 -7.62 10.30
N PRO A 172 -5.25 -7.09 11.20
CA PRO A 172 -6.71 -7.05 11.00
C PRO A 172 -7.17 -6.30 9.74
N ASP A 173 -6.32 -5.46 9.14
CA ASP A 173 -6.65 -4.78 7.88
C ASP A 173 -6.68 -5.74 6.67
N ILE A 174 -6.02 -6.90 6.73
CA ILE A 174 -6.00 -7.90 5.64
C ILE A 174 -6.88 -9.12 5.97
N ALA A 175 -7.10 -9.43 7.25
CA ALA A 175 -7.66 -10.71 7.70
C ALA A 175 -9.08 -10.66 8.29
N ILE A 176 -9.80 -9.54 8.24
CA ILE A 176 -11.21 -9.50 8.68
C ILE A 176 -12.12 -10.09 7.59
N ASP A 177 -12.06 -11.42 7.47
CA ASP A 177 -13.13 -12.26 6.90
C ASP A 177 -13.43 -13.52 7.74
N VAL A 178 -12.91 -13.64 8.98
CA VAL A 178 -13.29 -14.76 9.85
C VAL A 178 -13.51 -14.29 11.28
N ASP A 179 -14.79 -14.23 11.61
CA ASP A 179 -15.42 -14.21 12.92
C ASP A 179 -15.17 -13.06 13.93
N ALA A 180 -16.30 -12.65 14.49
CA ALA A 180 -16.45 -11.63 15.50
C ALA A 180 -16.01 -12.11 16.90
N ASP A 181 -16.05 -11.16 17.85
CA ASP A 181 -15.83 -11.27 19.30
C ASP A 181 -14.34 -11.16 19.71
N VAL A 182 -13.86 -10.21 20.54
CA VAL A 182 -14.39 -9.65 21.79
C VAL A 182 -13.69 -8.29 22.07
N GLN A 183 -14.48 -7.30 22.50
CA GLN A 183 -14.16 -6.10 23.30
C GLN A 183 -12.69 -5.63 23.43
N SER A 184 -12.41 -4.43 22.91
CA SER A 184 -11.50 -3.37 23.44
C SER A 184 -11.61 -2.18 22.46
N GLY A 185 -12.00 -0.97 22.82
CA GLY A 185 -11.47 -0.19 23.94
C GLY A 185 -10.29 0.65 23.41
N GLU A 186 -10.58 1.90 23.03
CA GLU A 186 -9.70 3.06 22.88
C GLU A 186 -8.25 2.85 22.36
N GLN A 187 -7.96 3.44 21.19
CA GLN A 187 -7.05 4.59 21.04
C GLN A 187 -6.74 4.78 19.56
N ASN A 188 -7.15 5.92 18.99
CA ASN A 188 -6.28 6.54 17.99
C ASN A 188 -6.40 8.06 18.05
N GLN A 189 -5.31 8.64 18.53
CA GLN A 189 -5.02 10.06 18.60
C GLN A 189 -5.07 10.68 17.19
N PRO A 190 -5.40 11.97 17.07
CA PRO A 190 -5.43 12.66 15.79
C PRO A 190 -4.04 12.64 15.18
N SER A 191 -3.90 12.23 13.93
CA SER A 191 -2.68 12.46 13.16
C SER A 191 -2.54 13.96 12.93
N ASP A 192 -1.82 14.58 13.85
CA ASP A 192 -1.53 16.00 13.95
C ASP A 192 -0.43 16.36 12.96
N HIS A 193 -0.82 16.58 11.70
CA HIS A 193 -0.17 17.49 10.78
C HIS A 193 -1.23 18.03 9.83
N VAL A 194 -2.19 18.75 10.41
CA VAL A 194 -3.05 19.66 9.64
C VAL A 194 -2.13 20.78 9.14
N ARG A 195 -1.63 20.66 7.91
CA ARG A 195 -1.25 21.84 7.15
C ARG A 195 -2.56 22.57 6.84
N THR A 196 -2.97 23.47 7.73
CA THR A 196 -4.05 24.41 7.50
C THR A 196 -3.66 25.31 6.33
N THR A 197 -3.89 24.84 5.11
CA THR A 197 -3.93 25.73 3.96
C THR A 197 -5.19 26.58 4.15
N PRO A 198 -5.08 27.92 4.18
CA PRO A 198 -6.25 28.77 4.31
C PRO A 198 -7.26 28.42 3.23
N SER A 199 -8.54 28.28 3.60
CA SER A 199 -9.60 27.96 2.65
C SER A 199 -9.78 29.13 1.66
N THR A 200 -9.23 28.96 0.46
CA THR A 200 -9.35 29.94 -0.62
C THR A 200 -10.76 29.92 -1.21
N PRO A 201 -11.22 31.01 -1.84
CA PRO A 201 -12.46 31.00 -2.63
C PRO A 201 -12.48 29.89 -3.70
N GLU A 202 -11.31 29.55 -4.24
CA GLU A 202 -11.14 28.45 -5.20
C GLU A 202 -11.43 27.08 -4.55
N HIS A 203 -10.93 26.81 -3.33
CA HIS A 203 -11.24 25.57 -2.62
C HIS A 203 -12.75 25.42 -2.35
N ARG A 204 -13.43 26.51 -1.97
CA ARG A 204 -14.90 26.50 -1.79
C ARG A 204 -15.64 26.19 -3.08
N THR A 205 -15.17 26.70 -4.21
CA THR A 205 -15.76 26.44 -5.53
C THR A 205 -15.62 24.96 -5.92
N ILE A 206 -14.44 24.39 -5.71
CA ILE A 206 -14.17 22.97 -5.97
C ILE A 206 -15.03 22.08 -5.06
N MET A 207 -15.17 22.43 -3.78
CA MET A 207 -16.04 21.69 -2.85
C MET A 207 -17.51 21.72 -3.26
N ALA A 208 -18.03 22.89 -3.65
CA ALA A 208 -19.41 23.01 -4.12
C ALA A 208 -19.67 22.19 -5.40
N GLN A 209 -18.72 22.18 -6.34
CA GLN A 209 -18.81 21.31 -7.53
C GLN A 209 -18.78 19.83 -7.17
N LEU A 210 -17.94 19.45 -6.20
CA LEU A 210 -17.85 18.06 -5.73
C LEU A 210 -19.15 17.62 -5.06
N GLU A 211 -19.73 18.45 -4.20
CA GLU A 211 -21.01 18.18 -3.53
C GLU A 211 -22.16 18.04 -4.53
N ASP A 212 -22.26 18.93 -5.54
CA ASP A 212 -23.25 18.82 -6.62
C ASP A 212 -23.08 17.49 -7.39
N LEU A 213 -21.84 17.13 -7.71
CA LEU A 213 -21.53 15.89 -8.41
C LEU A 213 -21.92 14.65 -7.58
N GLN A 214 -21.67 14.64 -6.27
CA GLN A 214 -22.06 13.54 -5.40
C GLN A 214 -23.59 13.38 -5.32
N ILE A 215 -24.33 14.48 -5.28
CA ILE A 215 -25.80 14.44 -5.23
C ILE A 215 -26.38 13.93 -6.56
N ARG A 216 -25.86 14.42 -7.68
CA ARG A 216 -26.40 14.13 -9.02
C ARG A 216 -26.03 12.75 -9.54
N GLU A 217 -24.77 12.34 -9.38
CA GLU A 217 -24.25 11.10 -9.96
C GLU A 217 -24.14 9.95 -8.93
N GLN A 218 -24.26 10.24 -7.63
CA GLN A 218 -24.12 9.26 -6.55
C GLN A 218 -22.86 8.38 -6.68
N LEU A 219 -21.75 9.00 -7.12
CA LEU A 219 -20.50 8.30 -7.41
C LEU A 219 -19.98 7.51 -6.20
N TYR A 220 -20.31 7.93 -4.98
CA TYR A 220 -19.97 7.23 -3.75
C TYR A 220 -20.50 5.79 -3.70
N LEU A 221 -21.55 5.43 -4.43
CA LEU A 221 -22.06 4.05 -4.52
C LEU A 221 -21.15 3.12 -5.33
N ASP A 222 -20.24 3.68 -6.14
CA ASP A 222 -19.31 2.89 -6.93
C ASP A 222 -18.15 2.38 -6.03
N PRO A 223 -17.98 1.06 -5.87
CA PRO A 223 -16.93 0.50 -5.02
C PRO A 223 -15.51 0.74 -5.57
N ASP A 224 -15.40 0.97 -6.88
CA ASP A 224 -14.17 1.25 -7.62
C ASP A 224 -13.99 2.75 -7.88
N LEU A 225 -14.69 3.61 -7.12
CA LEU A 225 -14.48 5.05 -7.19
C LEU A 225 -13.06 5.39 -6.74
N THR A 226 -12.33 6.12 -7.58
CA THR A 226 -10.98 6.60 -7.31
C THR A 226 -10.95 8.13 -7.42
N LEU A 227 -9.98 8.78 -6.78
CA LEU A 227 -9.81 10.23 -6.90
C LEU A 227 -9.56 10.66 -8.36
N ALA A 228 -8.92 9.81 -9.18
CA ALA A 228 -8.74 10.04 -10.62
C ALA A 228 -10.05 10.03 -11.40
N ARG A 229 -11.01 9.19 -11.02
CA ARG A 229 -12.34 9.20 -11.62
C ARG A 229 -13.09 10.50 -11.27
N ILE A 230 -13.02 10.93 -10.01
CA ILE A 230 -13.59 12.23 -9.57
C ILE A 230 -12.94 13.38 -10.33
N SER A 231 -11.61 13.41 -10.41
CA SER A 231 -10.85 14.43 -11.16
C SER A 231 -11.26 14.51 -12.63
N ARG A 232 -11.40 13.36 -13.30
CA ARG A 232 -11.83 13.32 -14.70
C ARG A 232 -13.27 13.79 -14.89
N ARG A 233 -14.17 13.51 -13.94
CA ARG A 233 -15.57 13.95 -13.98
C ARG A 233 -15.71 15.45 -13.76
N MET A 234 -14.97 16.02 -12.82
CA MET A 234 -15.01 17.46 -12.54
C MET A 234 -14.16 18.30 -13.51
N GLY A 235 -13.19 17.69 -14.22
CA GLY A 235 -12.21 18.44 -15.01
C GLY A 235 -11.19 19.20 -14.15
N VAL A 236 -11.11 18.89 -12.86
CA VAL A 236 -10.23 19.56 -11.88
C VAL A 236 -9.05 18.64 -11.55
N PRO A 237 -7.80 19.15 -11.48
CA PRO A 237 -6.64 18.35 -11.10
C PRO A 237 -6.78 17.67 -9.72
N LEU A 238 -6.41 16.38 -9.65
CA LEU A 238 -6.37 15.54 -8.44
C LEU A 238 -5.92 16.28 -7.17
N LYS A 239 -4.77 16.96 -7.25
CA LYS A 239 -4.15 17.66 -6.13
C LYS A 239 -4.99 18.83 -5.64
N GLN A 240 -5.67 19.54 -6.54
CA GLN A 240 -6.55 20.64 -6.16
C GLN A 240 -7.78 20.12 -5.43
N ILE A 241 -8.33 18.97 -5.85
CA ILE A 241 -9.47 18.32 -5.20
C ILE A 241 -9.11 17.85 -3.80
N SER A 242 -8.00 17.12 -3.68
CA SER A 242 -7.46 16.67 -2.38
C SER A 242 -7.21 17.85 -1.44
N ASN A 243 -6.52 18.89 -1.92
CA ASN A 243 -6.27 20.10 -1.13
C ASN A 243 -7.57 20.82 -0.73
N ALA A 244 -8.55 20.91 -1.62
CA ALA A 244 -9.82 21.57 -1.34
C ALA A 244 -10.62 20.84 -0.26
N ILE A 245 -10.69 19.50 -0.33
CA ILE A 245 -11.29 18.67 0.72
C ILE A 245 -10.54 18.86 2.03
N ASN A 246 -9.22 18.66 2.03
CA ASN A 246 -8.43 18.74 3.25
C ASN A 246 -8.50 20.12 3.91
N ALA A 247 -8.45 21.21 3.13
CA ALA A 247 -8.53 22.58 3.63
C ALA A 247 -9.94 22.94 4.16
N THR A 248 -10.99 22.26 3.70
CA THR A 248 -12.38 22.58 4.04
C THR A 248 -12.93 21.69 5.15
N THR A 249 -12.61 20.39 5.11
CA THR A 249 -13.15 19.38 6.04
C THR A 249 -12.12 18.91 7.07
N GLY A 250 -10.83 19.13 6.83
CA GLY A 250 -9.75 18.56 7.64
C GLY A 250 -9.54 17.05 7.42
N GLU A 251 -10.31 16.42 6.54
CA GLU A 251 -10.23 14.99 6.26
C GLU A 251 -9.54 14.69 4.92
N ASN A 252 -9.21 13.43 4.68
CA ASN A 252 -8.77 12.97 3.36
C ASN A 252 -9.97 12.61 2.47
N VAL A 253 -9.71 12.42 1.17
CA VAL A 253 -10.76 12.15 0.18
C VAL A 253 -11.56 10.88 0.50
N SER A 254 -10.90 9.82 0.96
CA SER A 254 -11.55 8.55 1.31
C SER A 254 -12.57 8.73 2.44
N ARG A 255 -12.18 9.40 3.53
CA ARG A 255 -13.08 9.69 4.67
C ARG A 255 -14.26 10.58 4.26
N PHE A 256 -13.99 11.59 3.45
CA PHE A 256 -15.02 12.47 2.91
C PHE A 256 -16.08 11.68 2.12
N ILE A 257 -15.67 10.81 1.20
CA ILE A 257 -16.60 9.96 0.42
C ILE A 257 -17.30 8.92 1.29
N ASN A 258 -16.59 8.30 2.23
CA ASN A 258 -17.18 7.29 3.12
C ASN A 258 -18.30 7.87 3.98
N LYS A 259 -18.29 9.18 4.27
CA LYS A 259 -19.43 9.85 4.92
C LYS A 259 -20.73 9.71 4.12
N TYR A 260 -20.70 9.99 2.83
CA TYR A 260 -21.88 9.81 1.95
C TYR A 260 -22.30 8.34 1.86
N ARG A 261 -21.34 7.41 1.81
CA ARG A 261 -21.62 5.98 1.81
C ARG A 261 -22.33 5.52 3.09
N ILE A 262 -21.86 5.96 4.26
CA ILE A 262 -22.49 5.62 5.54
C ILE A 262 -23.86 6.29 5.68
N GLU A 263 -24.02 7.54 5.25
CA GLU A 263 -25.34 8.19 5.24
C GLU A 263 -26.35 7.43 4.36
N HIS A 264 -25.91 6.92 3.20
CA HIS A 264 -26.72 6.02 2.37
C HIS A 264 -27.04 4.72 3.11
N ALA A 265 -26.03 4.08 3.71
CA ALA A 265 -26.21 2.85 4.47
C ALA A 265 -27.21 2.99 5.62
N CYS A 266 -27.14 4.09 6.39
CA CYS A 266 -28.10 4.36 7.46
C CYS A 266 -29.54 4.42 6.94
N ARG A 267 -29.77 5.02 5.76
CA ARG A 267 -31.11 5.09 5.15
C ARG A 267 -31.61 3.71 4.71
N GLU A 268 -30.75 2.88 4.13
CA GLU A 268 -31.13 1.54 3.70
C GLU A 268 -31.41 0.59 4.88
N LEU A 269 -30.61 0.67 5.95
CA LEU A 269 -30.86 -0.12 7.17
C LEU A 269 -32.20 0.21 7.82
N VAL A 270 -32.59 1.49 7.83
CA VAL A 270 -33.90 1.94 8.37
C VAL A 270 -35.06 1.40 7.53
N LYS A 271 -34.87 1.20 6.21
CA LYS A 271 -35.87 0.57 5.34
C LYS A 271 -36.00 -0.95 5.55
N GLY A 272 -35.15 -1.56 6.38
CA GLY A 272 -35.17 -2.98 6.69
C GLY A 272 -34.23 -3.83 5.83
N GLU A 273 -33.35 -3.22 5.03
CA GLU A 273 -32.34 -3.97 4.26
C GLU A 273 -31.34 -4.68 5.18
N THR A 274 -30.78 -5.80 4.70
CA THR A 274 -29.76 -6.52 5.47
C THR A 274 -28.46 -5.73 5.53
N VAL A 275 -27.67 -5.93 6.60
CA VAL A 275 -26.35 -5.30 6.76
C VAL A 275 -25.44 -5.60 5.57
N THR A 276 -25.45 -6.83 5.08
CA THR A 276 -24.61 -7.25 3.94
C THR A 276 -25.05 -6.59 2.63
N THR A 277 -26.35 -6.59 2.33
CA THR A 277 -26.87 -5.90 1.13
C THR A 277 -26.51 -4.42 1.19
N THR A 278 -26.77 -3.78 2.33
CA THR A 278 -26.51 -2.35 2.52
C THR A 278 -25.04 -2.00 2.35
N MET A 279 -24.13 -2.83 2.87
CA MET A 279 -22.69 -2.64 2.69
C MET A 279 -22.32 -2.58 1.20
N LEU A 280 -22.77 -3.59 0.44
CA LEU A 280 -22.44 -3.72 -0.98
C LEU A 280 -23.09 -2.60 -1.82
N THR A 281 -24.36 -2.29 -1.58
CA THR A 281 -25.07 -1.23 -2.31
C THR A 281 -24.56 0.15 -1.98
N SER A 282 -24.01 0.36 -0.78
CA SER A 282 -23.39 1.63 -0.38
C SER A 282 -21.94 1.79 -0.87
N GLY A 283 -21.47 0.89 -1.74
CA GLY A 283 -20.16 1.00 -2.40
C GLY A 283 -18.99 0.54 -1.54
N PHE A 284 -19.19 -0.35 -0.56
CA PHE A 284 -18.08 -0.99 0.17
C PHE A 284 -17.83 -2.42 -0.36
N ASN A 285 -16.56 -2.75 -0.57
CA ASN A 285 -16.13 -4.10 -0.97
C ASN A 285 -15.77 -5.02 0.21
N THR A 286 -15.55 -4.44 1.40
CA THR A 286 -15.10 -5.20 2.58
C THR A 286 -15.90 -4.82 3.82
N LYS A 287 -16.31 -5.84 4.58
CA LYS A 287 -17.08 -5.69 5.82
C LYS A 287 -16.32 -4.93 6.90
N SER A 288 -15.01 -5.14 6.98
CA SER A 288 -14.12 -4.42 7.90
C SER A 288 -14.18 -2.90 7.70
N ASN A 289 -13.98 -2.43 6.47
CA ASN A 289 -13.99 -1.00 6.20
C ASN A 289 -15.37 -0.41 6.44
N PHE A 290 -16.43 -1.11 6.04
CA PHE A 290 -17.80 -0.68 6.29
C PHE A 290 -18.08 -0.53 7.78
N ASN A 291 -17.85 -1.57 8.59
CA ASN A 291 -18.11 -1.54 10.03
C ASN A 291 -17.30 -0.45 10.73
N ARG A 292 -16.02 -0.30 10.36
CA ARG A 292 -15.13 0.73 10.94
C ARG A 292 -15.62 2.13 10.65
N GLU A 293 -15.93 2.45 9.39
CA GLU A 293 -16.43 3.78 9.03
C GLU A 293 -17.84 4.03 9.56
N PHE A 294 -18.69 3.00 9.59
CA PHE A 294 -20.02 3.10 10.18
C PHE A 294 -19.94 3.45 11.67
N LEU A 295 -19.09 2.75 12.44
CA LEU A 295 -18.86 3.03 13.85
C LEU A 295 -18.23 4.42 14.05
N ARG A 296 -17.25 4.80 13.23
CA ARG A 296 -16.61 6.12 13.31
C ARG A 296 -17.60 7.27 13.16
N ILE A 297 -18.54 7.13 12.22
CA ILE A 297 -19.46 8.21 11.86
C ILE A 297 -20.72 8.22 12.72
N THR A 298 -21.26 7.04 13.04
CA THR A 298 -22.54 6.91 13.76
C THR A 298 -22.37 6.65 15.26
N GLY A 299 -21.17 6.25 15.71
CA GLY A 299 -20.92 5.80 17.08
C GLY A 299 -21.49 4.42 17.41
N LYS A 300 -22.11 3.72 16.45
CA LYS A 300 -22.77 2.41 16.64
C LYS A 300 -22.36 1.43 15.56
N THR A 301 -22.51 0.13 15.82
CA THR A 301 -22.36 -0.89 14.76
C THR A 301 -23.58 -0.91 13.84
N PRO A 302 -23.44 -1.35 12.57
CA PRO A 302 -24.58 -1.47 11.66
C PRO A 302 -25.73 -2.31 12.21
N SER A 303 -25.41 -3.40 12.91
CA SER A 303 -26.42 -4.28 13.53
C SER A 303 -27.17 -3.58 14.66
N GLN A 304 -26.48 -2.81 15.50
CA GLN A 304 -27.11 -2.00 16.56
C GLN A 304 -28.02 -0.93 15.95
N TRP A 305 -27.54 -0.24 14.92
CA TRP A 305 -28.32 0.77 14.19
C TRP A 305 -29.61 0.18 13.61
N GLN A 306 -29.51 -1.00 12.99
CA GLN A 306 -30.67 -1.70 12.42
C GLN A 306 -31.68 -2.09 13.50
N GLN A 307 -31.21 -2.63 14.63
CA GLN A 307 -32.08 -3.03 15.75
C GLN A 307 -32.82 -1.82 16.34
N GLU A 308 -32.15 -0.70 16.54
CA GLU A 308 -32.77 0.52 17.06
C GLU A 308 -33.79 1.11 16.09
N ALA A 309 -33.50 1.09 14.79
CA ALA A 309 -34.43 1.58 13.76
C ALA A 309 -35.70 0.72 13.64
N GLN A 310 -35.64 -0.54 14.10
CA GLN A 310 -36.76 -1.49 14.06
C GLN A 310 -37.48 -1.64 15.40
N GLN A 311 -37.04 -0.95 16.46
CA GLN A 311 -37.75 -0.87 17.72
C GLN A 311 -38.84 0.21 17.63
N PRO A 312 -40.13 -0.14 17.85
CA PRO A 312 -41.26 0.79 17.73
C PRO A 312 -41.33 1.84 18.85
#